data_AF-A0A1E8PQD3-F1
#
_entry.id   AF-A0A1E8PQD3-F1
#
_cell.length_a   1.000
_cell.length_b   1.000
_cell.length_c   1.000
_cell.angle_alpha   90.00
_cell.angle_beta   90.00
_cell.angle_gamma   90.00
#
_symmetry.space_group_name_H-M   'P 1'
#
loop_
_entity.id
_entity.type
_entity.pdbx_description
1 polymer ?
#
loop_
_entity_poly.entity_id
_entity_poly.type
_entity_poly.pdbx_seq_one_letter_code
_entity_poly.pdbx_strand_id
1 'polypeptide(L)'
;MFGIFKKRQAPPPPTHNSEDRLCLVFIPALVTVLLHAEKSLGRSLTEPEVIAIRDKAVCMTMPASQAEIMEAKRGYPDIVAEAVWPEWQSARQQLGQS
;
A
#
# COMPACT_ATOMS: atom_id res chain seq x y z
N MET A 1 15.05 50.60 -14.15
CA MET A 1 14.23 49.58 -14.86
C MET A 1 13.88 48.49 -13.85
N PHE A 2 12.59 48.30 -13.56
CA PHE A 2 12.08 47.36 -12.54
C PHE A 2 11.43 46.11 -13.18
N GLY A 3 11.66 44.93 -12.58
CA GLY A 3 10.85 43.70 -12.71
C GLY A 3 11.27 42.74 -13.84
N ILE A 4 11.15 41.40 -13.75
CA ILE A 4 10.18 40.57 -13.02
C ILE A 4 10.82 39.20 -12.66
N PHE A 5 10.89 38.85 -11.37
CA PHE A 5 11.12 37.48 -10.93
C PHE A 5 9.75 36.79 -10.74
N LYS A 6 9.46 35.79 -11.56
CA LYS A 6 8.24 34.97 -11.45
C LYS A 6 8.37 34.05 -10.24
N LYS A 7 7.78 34.44 -9.10
CA LYS A 7 7.67 33.57 -7.91
C LYS A 7 6.98 32.27 -8.33
N ARG A 8 7.69 31.13 -8.19
CA ARG A 8 7.07 29.80 -8.27
C ARG A 8 6.10 29.70 -7.08
N GLN A 9 4.79 29.66 -7.36
CA GLN A 9 3.81 29.29 -6.35
C GLN A 9 4.05 27.82 -5.98
N ALA A 10 4.18 27.55 -4.68
CA ALA A 10 4.02 26.18 -4.19
C ALA A 10 2.62 25.70 -4.62
N PRO A 11 2.45 24.41 -4.97
CA PRO A 11 1.12 23.87 -5.18
C PRO A 11 0.25 24.21 -3.96
N PRO A 12 -1.03 24.54 -4.16
CA PRO A 12 -1.93 24.75 -3.03
C PRO A 12 -1.83 23.54 -2.08
N PRO A 13 -1.90 23.76 -0.75
CA PRO A 13 -1.96 22.64 0.18
C PRO A 13 -3.09 21.72 -0.28
N PRO A 14 -2.90 20.39 -0.25
CA PRO A 14 -3.94 19.47 -0.65
C PRO A 14 -5.21 19.83 0.13
N THR A 15 -6.25 20.21 -0.60
CA THR A 15 -7.57 20.47 -0.01
C THR A 15 -8.05 19.14 0.52
N HIS A 16 -7.87 18.93 1.82
CA HIS A 16 -8.44 17.77 2.50
C HIS A 16 -9.95 17.93 2.44
N ASN A 17 -10.61 17.18 1.57
CA ASN A 17 -12.05 17.05 1.65
C ASN A 17 -12.31 16.42 3.01
N SER A 18 -13.00 17.11 3.92
CA SER A 18 -13.22 16.64 5.30
C SER A 18 -14.00 15.32 5.39
N GLU A 19 -14.51 14.84 4.25
CA GLU A 19 -15.19 13.55 4.06
C GLU A 19 -14.25 12.42 3.61
N ASP A 20 -13.01 12.72 3.22
CA ASP A 20 -12.06 11.71 2.76
C ASP A 20 -11.50 10.93 3.96
N ARG A 21 -11.93 9.67 4.08
CA ARG A 21 -11.60 8.82 5.21
C ARG A 21 -10.11 8.48 5.21
N LEU A 22 -9.52 8.48 6.40
CA LEU A 22 -8.16 7.99 6.58
C LEU A 22 -8.14 6.45 6.55
N CYS A 23 -7.14 5.89 5.89
CA CYS A 23 -6.85 4.46 5.86
C CYS A 23 -5.37 4.19 6.14
N LEU A 24 -5.05 2.94 6.50
CA LEU A 24 -3.68 2.47 6.63
C LEU A 24 -3.21 1.92 5.29
N VAL A 25 -2.05 2.38 4.82
CA VAL A 25 -1.41 1.86 3.62
C VAL A 25 -0.07 1.27 4.00
N PHE A 26 0.16 0.01 3.63
CA PHE A 26 1.41 -0.69 3.89
C PHE A 26 2.49 -0.28 2.88
N ILE A 27 3.70 -0.03 3.42
CA ILE A 27 4.88 0.36 2.64
C ILE A 27 6.09 -0.46 3.14
N PRO A 28 6.58 -1.45 2.35
CA PRO A 28 6.06 -1.86 1.04
C PRO A 28 4.67 -2.53 1.12
N ALA A 29 4.04 -2.74 -0.05
CA ALA A 29 2.73 -3.38 -0.17
C ALA A 29 2.69 -4.72 0.56
N LEU A 30 1.62 -5.02 1.30
CA LEU A 30 1.57 -6.23 2.11
C LEU A 30 1.66 -7.51 1.25
N VAL A 31 1.04 -7.51 0.06
CA VAL A 31 1.17 -8.60 -0.92
C VAL A 31 2.64 -8.86 -1.31
N THR A 32 3.45 -7.81 -1.43
CA THR A 32 4.88 -7.94 -1.77
C THR A 32 5.72 -8.43 -0.59
N VAL A 33 5.39 -8.00 0.62
CA VAL A 33 6.05 -8.48 1.85
C VAL A 33 5.82 -9.98 2.00
N LEU A 34 4.58 -10.44 1.84
CA LEU A 34 4.22 -11.85 1.97
C LEU A 34 4.84 -12.71 0.86
N LEU A 35 4.80 -12.24 -0.39
CA LEU A 35 5.46 -12.94 -1.50
C LEU A 35 6.96 -13.07 -1.28
N HIS A 36 7.62 -12.00 -0.82
CA HIS A 36 9.03 -12.04 -0.51
C HIS A 36 9.34 -13.01 0.63
N ALA A 37 8.50 -13.06 1.67
CA ALA A 37 8.65 -13.98 2.79
C ALA A 37 8.53 -15.45 2.35
N GLU A 38 7.52 -15.81 1.54
CA GLU A 38 7.42 -17.18 0.98
C GLU A 38 8.63 -17.53 0.12
N LYS A 39 9.06 -16.63 -0.78
CA LYS A 39 10.25 -16.84 -1.62
C LYS A 39 11.53 -17.03 -0.79
N SER A 40 11.68 -16.28 0.29
CA SER A 40 12.85 -16.35 1.16
C SER A 40 12.86 -17.64 2.00
N LEU A 41 11.68 -18.11 2.43
CA LEU A 41 11.55 -19.37 3.18
C LEU A 41 11.59 -20.61 2.28
N GLY A 42 11.29 -20.47 0.99
CA GLY A 42 11.18 -21.59 0.05
C GLY A 42 9.96 -22.48 0.29
N ARG A 43 8.96 -21.98 1.04
CA ARG A 43 7.70 -22.68 1.33
C ARG A 43 6.55 -21.70 1.50
N SER A 44 5.33 -22.22 1.39
CA SER A 44 4.12 -21.48 1.73
C SER A 44 4.11 -21.04 3.20
N LEU A 45 3.60 -19.83 3.44
CA LEU A 45 3.32 -19.33 4.78
C LEU A 45 2.07 -20.00 5.36
N THR A 46 2.09 -20.22 6.66
CA THR A 46 0.92 -20.59 7.45
C THR A 46 0.11 -19.34 7.84
N GLU A 47 -1.16 -19.51 8.21
CA GLU A 47 -2.02 -18.40 8.63
C GLU A 47 -1.43 -17.57 9.79
N PRO A 48 -0.90 -18.17 10.88
CA PRO A 48 -0.28 -17.40 11.95
C PRO A 48 0.94 -16.59 11.48
N GLU A 49 1.71 -17.10 10.52
CA GLU A 49 2.87 -16.39 9.98
C GLU A 49 2.45 -15.17 9.14
N VAL A 50 1.40 -15.32 8.31
CA VAL A 50 0.83 -14.21 7.53
C VAL A 50 0.33 -13.09 8.46
N ILE A 51 -0.42 -13.47 9.49
CA ILE A 51 -0.92 -12.54 10.52
C ILE A 51 0.25 -11.83 11.23
N ALA A 52 1.25 -12.59 11.65
CA ALA A 52 2.42 -12.02 12.33
C ALA A 52 3.24 -11.09 11.43
N ILE A 53 3.30 -11.34 10.12
CA ILE A 53 3.95 -10.44 9.15
C ILE A 53 3.16 -9.14 9.00
N ARG A 54 1.82 -9.21 8.85
CA ARG A 54 0.96 -8.02 8.80
C ARG A 54 1.15 -7.14 10.03
N ASP A 55 1.12 -7.73 11.21
CA ASP A 55 1.20 -6.97 12.48
C ASP A 55 2.55 -6.26 12.68
N LYS A 56 3.59 -6.73 11.98
CA LYS A 56 4.95 -6.15 12.01
C LYS A 56 5.25 -5.27 10.80
N ALA A 57 4.39 -5.26 9.78
CA ALA A 57 4.62 -4.52 8.56
C ALA A 57 4.46 -3.00 8.81
N VAL A 58 5.32 -2.22 8.17
CA VAL A 58 5.26 -0.76 8.25
C VAL A 58 4.05 -0.25 7.47
N CYS A 59 3.25 0.59 8.10
CA CYS A 59 2.14 1.27 7.45
C CYS A 59 2.16 2.76 7.78
N MET A 60 1.51 3.56 6.93
CA MET A 60 1.25 4.96 7.19
C MET A 60 -0.22 5.29 6.97
N THR A 61 -0.72 6.21 7.78
CA THR A 61 -2.07 6.74 7.65
C THR A 61 -2.11 7.77 6.53
N MET A 62 -3.08 7.66 5.62
CA MET A 62 -3.31 8.68 4.59
C MET A 62 -4.78 8.74 4.17
N PRO A 63 -5.21 9.81 3.47
CA PRO A 63 -6.54 9.88 2.89
C PRO A 63 -6.78 8.77 1.86
N ALA A 64 -7.97 8.18 1.85
CA ALA A 64 -8.32 7.07 0.96
C ALA A 64 -8.13 7.43 -0.52
N SER A 65 -8.50 8.65 -0.92
CA SER A 65 -8.26 9.12 -2.29
C SER A 65 -6.78 9.09 -2.68
N GLN A 66 -5.89 9.39 -1.73
CA GLN A 66 -4.45 9.35 -1.96
C GLN A 66 -3.91 7.92 -2.00
N ALA A 67 -4.49 7.01 -1.21
CA ALA A 67 -4.19 5.58 -1.24
C ALA A 67 -4.53 4.97 -2.60
N GLU A 68 -5.71 5.28 -3.14
CA GLU A 68 -6.14 4.85 -4.49
C GLU A 68 -5.17 5.33 -5.58
N ILE A 69 -4.75 6.60 -5.51
CA ILE A 69 -3.74 7.14 -6.44
C ILE A 69 -2.41 6.40 -6.31
N MET A 70 -1.99 6.06 -5.08
CA MET A 70 -0.74 5.33 -4.85
C MET A 70 -0.82 3.90 -5.38
N GLU A 71 -1.94 3.20 -5.18
CA GLU A 71 -2.17 1.85 -5.70
C GLU A 71 -2.20 1.85 -7.24
N ALA A 72 -2.92 2.80 -7.86
CA ALA A 72 -2.97 2.94 -9.31
C ALA A 72 -1.57 3.20 -9.91
N LYS A 73 -0.75 4.04 -9.26
CA LYS A 73 0.65 4.28 -9.69
C LYS A 73 1.55 3.07 -9.51
N ARG A 74 1.31 2.27 -8.47
CA ARG A 74 2.03 1.03 -8.19
C ARG A 74 1.74 -0.03 -9.27
N GLY A 75 0.53 -0.02 -9.83
CA GLY A 75 0.14 -0.85 -10.98
C GLY A 75 -0.36 -2.25 -10.62
N TYR A 76 -0.57 -2.53 -9.33
CA TYR A 76 -1.16 -3.77 -8.84
C TYR A 76 -1.87 -3.50 -7.50
N PRO A 77 -2.99 -4.20 -7.21
CA PRO A 77 -3.69 -4.05 -5.94
C PRO A 77 -2.88 -4.62 -4.78
N ASP A 78 -3.08 -4.07 -3.59
CA ASP A 78 -2.65 -4.72 -2.34
C ASP A 78 -3.74 -5.65 -1.79
N ILE A 79 -3.45 -6.35 -0.70
CA ILE A 79 -4.43 -7.19 0.00
C ILE A 79 -5.13 -6.44 1.15
N VAL A 80 -6.39 -6.80 1.42
CA VAL A 80 -7.13 -6.24 2.56
C VAL A 80 -6.59 -6.81 3.88
N ALA A 81 -6.00 -5.95 4.71
CA ALA A 81 -5.27 -6.36 5.92
C ALA A 81 -6.19 -6.94 7.03
N GLU A 82 -7.44 -6.50 7.09
CA GLU A 82 -8.47 -7.02 7.99
C GLU A 82 -8.83 -8.48 7.66
N ALA A 83 -8.69 -8.87 6.39
CA ALA A 83 -8.93 -10.20 5.87
C ALA A 83 -7.64 -10.83 5.31
N VAL A 84 -6.49 -10.53 5.93
CA VAL A 84 -5.16 -10.81 5.35
C VAL A 84 -4.96 -12.25 4.91
N TRP A 85 -5.49 -13.23 5.67
CA TRP A 85 -5.29 -14.63 5.34
C TRP A 85 -6.03 -15.06 4.06
N PRO A 86 -7.36 -14.97 3.96
CA PRO A 86 -8.07 -15.33 2.73
C PRO A 86 -7.62 -14.49 1.52
N GLU A 87 -7.33 -13.20 1.71
CA GLU A 87 -6.80 -12.34 0.66
C GLU A 87 -5.43 -12.82 0.16
N TRP A 88 -4.53 -13.19 1.08
CA TRP A 88 -3.24 -13.77 0.71
C TRP A 88 -3.39 -15.10 -0.02
N GLN A 89 -4.31 -15.98 0.41
CA GLN A 89 -4.56 -17.24 -0.30
C GLN A 89 -4.99 -16.99 -1.75
N SER A 90 -5.89 -16.02 -1.98
CA SER A 90 -6.34 -15.63 -3.32
C SER A 90 -5.19 -15.04 -4.15
N ALA A 91 -4.46 -14.06 -3.60
CA ALA A 91 -3.34 -13.42 -4.29
C ALA A 91 -2.23 -14.43 -4.64
N ARG A 92 -1.87 -15.32 -3.70
CA ARG A 92 -0.85 -16.35 -3.92
C ARG A 92 -1.22 -17.30 -5.06
N GLN A 93 -2.50 -17.69 -5.17
CA GLN A 93 -2.95 -18.53 -6.29
C GLN A 93 -2.77 -17.84 -7.64
N GLN A 94 -3.00 -16.53 -7.71
CA GLN A 94 -2.82 -15.76 -8.94
C GLN A 94 -1.33 -15.58 -9.27
N LEU A 95 -0.49 -15.35 -8.26
CA LEU A 95 0.96 -15.14 -8.41
C LEU A 95 1.74 -16.44 -8.67
N GLY A 96 1.22 -17.60 -8.25
CA GLY A 96 1.81 -18.92 -8.47
C GLY A 96 1.46 -19.58 -9.81
N GLN A 97 0.59 -18.96 -10.62
CA GLN A 97 0.23 -19.40 -11.97
C GLN A 97 1.13 -18.81 -13.07
N SER A 98 2.27 -18.22 -12.68
CA SER A 98 3.24 -17.57 -13.59
C SER A 98 4.49 -18.42 -13.80
#